data_AF-A0A5B1CGW2-F1
#
_entry.id   AF-A0A5B1CGW2-F1
#
_cell.length_a   1.000
_cell.length_b   1.000
_cell.length_c   1.000
_cell.angle_alpha   90.00
_cell.angle_beta   90.00
_cell.angle_gamma   90.00
#
_symmetry.space_group_name_H-M   'P 1'
#
loop_
_entity.id
_entity.type
_entity.pdbx_description
1 polymer ?
#
loop_
_entity_poly.entity_id
_entity_poly.type
_entity_poly.pdbx_seq_one_letter_code
_entity_poly.pdbx_strand_id
1 'polypeptide(L)'
;MVANAHFLVDRWCLGVKDVVAGIQSPAFAKEMMEELRSKINLIECSPERGRSIVEGGVAYAASLGLKPHPDYDKVRWIWGDVDPNQSAVEEEFGFEGKPTYLPGPYDDKSRQRMILQTLNDSVGVGNYQLLTPDRSLI
;
A
#
# COMPACT_ATOMS: atom_id res chain seq x y z
N MET A 1 -4.22 -26.36 5.62
CA MET A 1 -3.51 -25.09 5.82
C MET A 1 -3.77 -24.19 4.63
N VAL A 2 -3.78 -22.88 4.84
CA VAL A 2 -3.95 -21.86 3.79
C VAL A 2 -2.91 -20.77 3.97
N ALA A 3 -2.37 -20.24 2.87
CA ALA A 3 -1.50 -19.07 2.91
C ALA A 3 -2.36 -17.79 2.83
N ASN A 4 -1.98 -16.74 3.55
CA ASN A 4 -2.55 -15.41 3.41
C ASN A 4 -1.47 -14.33 3.42
N ALA A 5 -1.81 -13.18 2.84
CA ALA A 5 -0.99 -11.99 2.81
C ALA A 5 -1.90 -10.76 2.89
N HIS A 6 -1.48 -9.79 3.69
CA HIS A 6 -2.12 -8.50 3.89
C HIS A 6 -1.10 -7.44 3.50
N PHE A 7 -1.42 -6.64 2.48
CA PHE A 7 -0.59 -5.54 2.03
C PHE A 7 -1.25 -4.23 2.43
N LEU A 8 -0.54 -3.38 3.17
CA LEU A 8 -0.95 -2.00 3.41
C LEU A 8 -0.37 -1.13 2.29
N VAL A 9 -1.23 -0.65 1.39
CA VAL A 9 -0.81 0.14 0.22
C VAL A 9 -1.24 1.59 0.37
N ASP A 10 -0.26 2.49 0.29
CA ASP A 10 -0.44 3.91 0.11
C ASP A 10 -0.39 4.22 -1.39
N ARG A 11 -1.57 4.38 -1.99
CA ARG A 11 -1.70 4.68 -3.43
C ARG A 11 -1.33 6.12 -3.77
N TRP A 12 -1.18 7.01 -2.78
CA TRP A 12 -0.92 8.42 -3.02
C TRP A 12 0.56 8.76 -3.08
N CYS A 13 1.43 7.94 -2.49
CA CYS A 13 2.86 8.22 -2.48
C CYS A 13 3.73 6.97 -2.23
N LEU A 14 3.56 6.33 -1.07
CA LEU A 14 4.60 5.43 -0.55
C LEU A 14 4.55 4.00 -1.09
N GLY A 15 3.49 3.62 -1.81
CA GLY A 15 3.30 2.24 -2.25
C GLY A 15 3.06 1.30 -1.07
N VAL A 16 3.63 0.09 -1.08
CA VAL A 16 3.48 -0.87 0.02
C VAL A 16 4.23 -0.39 1.27
N LYS A 17 3.48 -0.01 2.31
CA LYS A 17 4.02 0.47 3.60
C LYS A 17 4.29 -0.63 4.61
N ASP A 18 3.51 -1.71 4.56
CA ASP A 18 3.62 -2.84 5.48
C ASP A 18 3.07 -4.12 4.85
N VAL A 19 3.55 -5.26 5.32
CA VAL A 19 3.18 -6.59 4.83
C VAL A 19 3.08 -7.56 6.01
N VAL A 20 1.94 -8.22 6.16
CA VAL A 20 1.74 -9.32 7.11
C VAL A 20 1.34 -10.56 6.33
N ALA A 21 2.06 -11.67 6.49
CA ALA A 21 1.77 -12.90 5.78
C ALA A 21 2.07 -14.14 6.63
N GLY A 22 1.37 -15.23 6.35
CA GLY A 22 1.57 -16.49 7.06
C GLY A 22 0.81 -17.67 6.48
N ILE A 23 1.10 -18.85 7.03
CA ILE A 23 0.36 -20.09 6.74
C ILE A 23 -0.46 -20.44 7.99
N GLN A 24 -1.78 -20.50 7.83
CA GLN A 24 -2.73 -20.64 8.93
C GLN A 24 -3.72 -21.78 8.69
N SER A 25 -4.46 -22.18 9.72
CA SER A 25 -5.59 -23.10 9.54
C SER A 25 -6.74 -22.36 8.83
N PRO A 26 -7.57 -23.05 8.03
CA PRO A 26 -8.74 -22.43 7.41
C PRO A 26 -9.70 -21.81 8.44
N ALA A 27 -9.85 -22.44 9.61
CA ALA A 27 -10.69 -21.93 10.69
C ALA A 27 -10.16 -20.60 11.23
N PHE A 28 -8.85 -20.50 11.49
CA PHE A 28 -8.23 -19.27 11.97
C PHE A 28 -8.30 -18.15 10.92
N ALA A 29 -8.05 -18.46 9.65
CA ALA A 29 -8.18 -17.47 8.57
C ALA A 29 -9.61 -16.91 8.46
N LYS A 30 -10.62 -17.77 8.67
CA LYS A 30 -12.02 -17.36 8.68
C LYS A 30 -12.33 -16.43 9.86
N GLU A 31 -11.90 -16.80 11.07
CA GLU A 31 -12.10 -15.99 12.29
C GLU A 31 -11.45 -14.60 12.16
N MET A 32 -10.21 -14.55 11.67
CA MET A 32 -9.49 -13.29 11.40
C MET A 32 -10.26 -12.39 10.42
N MET A 33 -10.82 -12.96 9.34
CA MET A 33 -11.61 -12.20 8.38
C MET A 33 -12.93 -11.69 8.97
N GLU A 34 -13.58 -12.47 9.83
CA GLU A 34 -14.80 -12.05 10.55
C GLU A 34 -14.50 -10.89 11.51
N GLU A 35 -13.40 -10.95 12.25
CA GLU A 35 -12.96 -9.86 13.14
C GLU A 35 -12.61 -8.59 12.36
N LEU A 36 -11.93 -8.71 11.21
CA LEU A 36 -11.64 -7.56 10.36
C LEU A 36 -12.95 -6.93 9.84
N ARG A 37 -13.90 -7.73 9.36
CA ARG A 37 -15.22 -7.25 8.89
C ARG A 37 -16.01 -6.52 9.97
N SER A 38 -15.83 -6.85 11.25
CA SER A 38 -16.52 -6.15 12.34
C SER A 38 -15.92 -4.79 12.69
N LYS A 39 -14.68 -4.51 12.27
CA LYS A 39 -13.94 -3.27 12.60
C LYS A 39 -13.83 -2.32 11.42
N ILE A 40 -13.77 -2.84 10.21
CA ILE A 40 -13.57 -2.07 8.98
C ILE A 40 -14.50 -2.57 7.88
N ASN A 41 -14.91 -1.65 7.01
CA ASN A 41 -15.68 -1.99 5.83
C ASN A 41 -14.79 -2.68 4.79
N LEU A 42 -14.77 -4.02 4.79
CA LEU A 42 -14.07 -4.80 3.79
C LEU A 42 -14.89 -4.86 2.50
N ILE A 43 -14.28 -4.42 1.41
CA ILE A 43 -14.85 -4.53 0.07
C ILE A 43 -14.15 -5.70 -0.62
N GLU A 44 -14.94 -6.65 -1.09
CA GLU A 44 -14.45 -7.78 -1.88
C GLU A 44 -13.96 -7.29 -3.24
N CYS A 45 -12.84 -7.82 -3.71
CA CYS A 45 -12.29 -7.55 -5.03
C CYS A 45 -11.74 -8.83 -5.65
N SER A 46 -11.58 -8.82 -6.97
CA SER A 46 -10.96 -9.94 -7.67
C SER A 46 -9.45 -9.99 -7.38
N PRO A 47 -8.80 -11.17 -7.49
CA PRO A 47 -7.36 -11.30 -7.31
C PRO A 47 -6.55 -10.38 -8.24
N GLU A 48 -7.01 -10.21 -9.50
CA GLU A 48 -6.36 -9.38 -10.51
C GLU A 48 -6.36 -7.92 -10.06
N ARG A 49 -7.50 -7.43 -9.56
CA ARG A 49 -7.62 -6.09 -9.02
C ARG A 49 -6.75 -5.91 -7.77
N GLY A 50 -6.77 -6.88 -6.86
CA GLY A 50 -5.91 -6.88 -5.68
C GLY A 50 -4.43 -6.74 -6.06
N ARG A 51 -3.96 -7.56 -7.01
CA ARG A 51 -2.59 -7.50 -7.53
C ARG A 51 -2.29 -6.17 -8.21
N SER A 52 -3.21 -5.66 -9.05
CA SER A 52 -3.08 -4.38 -9.73
C SER A 52 -2.91 -3.20 -8.75
N ILE A 53 -3.70 -3.16 -7.66
CA ILE A 53 -3.55 -2.16 -6.60
C ILE A 53 -2.15 -2.23 -5.97
N VAL A 54 -1.70 -3.44 -5.59
CA VAL A 54 -0.42 -3.62 -4.90
C VAL A 54 0.75 -3.29 -5.83
N GLU A 55 0.84 -3.94 -6.99
CA GLU A 55 1.97 -3.77 -7.92
C GLU A 55 1.96 -2.38 -8.56
N GLY A 56 0.78 -1.81 -8.85
CA GLY A 56 0.67 -0.42 -9.31
C GLY A 56 1.14 0.57 -8.25
N GLY A 57 0.84 0.33 -6.96
CA GLY A 57 1.33 1.17 -5.86
C GLY A 57 2.85 1.09 -5.71
N VAL A 58 3.43 -0.11 -5.86
CA VAL A 58 4.88 -0.32 -5.87
C VAL A 58 5.53 0.41 -7.06
N ALA A 59 4.97 0.27 -8.27
CA ALA A 59 5.48 0.92 -9.47
C ALA A 59 5.39 2.45 -9.36
N TYR A 60 4.29 2.98 -8.83
CA TYR A 60 4.12 4.41 -8.60
C TYR A 60 5.16 4.93 -7.61
N ALA A 61 5.30 4.31 -6.44
CA ALA A 61 6.33 4.68 -5.46
C ALA A 61 7.75 4.61 -6.04
N ALA A 62 8.05 3.58 -6.83
CA ALA A 62 9.35 3.44 -7.50
C ALA A 62 9.62 4.59 -8.49
N SER A 63 8.60 5.06 -9.22
CA SER A 63 8.74 6.23 -10.09
C SER A 63 9.09 7.51 -9.33
N LEU A 64 8.74 7.58 -8.04
CA LEU A 64 9.08 8.66 -7.11
C LEU A 64 10.43 8.48 -6.41
N GLY A 65 11.16 7.40 -6.70
CA GLY A 65 12.42 7.05 -6.03
C GLY A 65 12.24 6.34 -4.67
N LEU A 66 11.02 5.98 -4.31
CA LEU A 66 10.69 5.29 -3.06
C LEU A 66 10.69 3.78 -3.27
N LYS A 67 10.99 3.04 -2.19
CA LYS A 67 10.99 1.57 -2.20
C LYS A 67 9.83 1.03 -1.36
N PRO A 68 9.22 -0.10 -1.75
CA PRO A 68 8.22 -0.76 -0.92
C PRO A 68 8.85 -1.29 0.38
N HIS A 69 7.98 -1.68 1.32
CA HIS A 69 8.39 -2.39 2.53
C HIS A 69 9.29 -3.60 2.19
N PRO A 70 10.42 -3.84 2.91
CA PRO A 70 11.37 -4.90 2.56
C PRO A 70 10.78 -6.32 2.49
N ASP A 71 9.70 -6.58 3.23
CA ASP A 71 9.03 -7.88 3.20
C ASP A 71 8.13 -8.09 1.97
N TYR A 72 7.85 -7.05 1.19
CA TYR A 72 7.09 -7.17 -0.05
C TYR A 72 7.71 -8.20 -1.00
N ASP A 73 9.03 -8.15 -1.21
CA ASP A 73 9.73 -9.07 -2.12
C ASP A 73 9.67 -10.53 -1.65
N LYS A 74 9.51 -10.75 -0.35
CA LYS A 74 9.37 -12.09 0.26
C LYS A 74 7.97 -12.66 0.05
N VAL A 75 6.96 -11.80 -0.03
CA VAL A 75 5.54 -12.19 0.01
C VAL A 75 4.84 -12.09 -1.34
N ARG A 76 5.32 -11.25 -2.27
CA ARG A 76 4.69 -11.00 -3.57
C ARG A 76 4.43 -12.26 -4.43
N TRP A 77 5.10 -13.37 -4.14
CA TRP A 77 4.85 -14.67 -4.77
C TRP A 77 3.47 -15.24 -4.50
N ILE A 78 2.75 -14.73 -3.49
CA ILE A 78 1.35 -15.12 -3.16
C ILE A 78 0.40 -14.96 -4.36
N TRP A 79 0.72 -14.05 -5.29
CA TRP A 79 -0.08 -13.81 -6.49
C TRP A 79 -0.05 -14.96 -7.51
N GLY A 80 0.96 -15.84 -7.47
CA GLY A 80 1.08 -16.93 -8.44
C GLY A 80 1.03 -16.46 -9.89
N ASP A 81 0.10 -17.03 -10.65
CA ASP A 81 -0.14 -16.78 -12.07
C ASP A 81 -1.22 -15.72 -12.36
N VAL A 82 -1.77 -15.08 -11.33
CA VAL A 82 -2.77 -14.01 -11.48
C VAL A 82 -2.22 -12.87 -12.31
N ASP A 83 -2.81 -12.58 -13.46
CA ASP A 83 -2.40 -11.46 -14.33
C ASP A 83 -3.09 -10.16 -13.91
N PRO A 84 -2.36 -9.14 -13.41
CA PRO A 84 -2.98 -7.89 -12.95
C PRO A 84 -3.62 -7.10 -14.10
N ASN A 85 -3.21 -7.34 -15.35
CA ASN A 85 -3.76 -6.63 -16.52
C ASN A 85 -5.16 -7.11 -16.90
N GLN A 86 -5.65 -8.20 -16.29
CA GLN A 86 -7.01 -8.70 -16.47
C GLN A 86 -8.02 -8.05 -15.51
N SER A 87 -7.57 -7.13 -14.65
CA SER A 87 -8.47 -6.31 -13.83
C SER A 87 -9.41 -5.50 -14.72
N ALA A 88 -10.71 -5.60 -14.49
CA ALA A 88 -11.72 -4.76 -15.15
C ALA A 88 -11.72 -3.30 -14.66
N VAL A 89 -10.94 -3.01 -13.61
CA VAL A 89 -10.82 -1.68 -13.00
C VAL A 89 -9.39 -1.18 -13.20
N GLU A 90 -9.28 0.01 -13.79
CA GLU A 90 -8.03 0.77 -13.84
C GLU A 90 -7.86 1.52 -12.51
N GLU A 91 -6.71 1.37 -11.88
CA GLU A 91 -6.42 1.97 -10.58
C GLU A 91 -5.63 3.27 -10.76
N GLU A 92 -6.07 4.33 -10.07
CA GLU A 92 -5.40 5.62 -10.06
C GLU A 92 -4.41 5.72 -8.90
N PHE A 93 -3.26 6.36 -9.15
CA PHE A 93 -2.21 6.58 -8.17
C PHE A 93 -1.84 8.07 -8.09
N GLY A 94 -1.38 8.48 -6.92
CA GLY A 94 -1.34 9.89 -6.53
C GLY A 94 -2.70 10.39 -6.04
N PHE A 95 -2.75 11.68 -5.72
CA PHE A 95 -3.97 12.38 -5.36
C PHE A 95 -4.00 13.70 -6.12
N GLU A 96 -5.09 13.93 -6.88
CA GLU A 96 -5.23 15.10 -7.77
C GLU A 96 -4.03 15.26 -8.74
N GLY A 97 -3.52 14.13 -9.24
CA GLY A 97 -2.42 14.10 -10.21
C GLY A 97 -1.03 14.37 -9.61
N LYS A 98 -0.89 14.40 -8.28
CA LYS A 98 0.40 14.64 -7.60
C LYS A 98 0.69 13.59 -6.53
N PRO A 99 1.98 13.34 -6.22
CA PRO A 99 2.34 12.58 -5.03
C PRO A 99 1.88 13.34 -3.79
N THR A 100 1.19 12.64 -2.89
CA THR A 100 0.67 13.24 -1.66
C THR A 100 1.08 12.39 -0.48
N TYR A 101 2.04 12.91 0.30
CA TYR A 101 2.55 12.23 1.49
C TYR A 101 1.76 12.65 2.72
N LEU A 102 1.12 11.67 3.38
CA LEU A 102 0.53 11.82 4.70
C LEU A 102 1.39 11.04 5.73
N PRO A 103 2.08 11.73 6.66
CA PRO A 103 2.86 11.07 7.70
C PRO A 103 1.99 10.15 8.55
N GLY A 104 2.37 8.88 8.59
CA GLY A 104 1.72 7.89 9.46
C GLY A 104 2.22 7.98 10.91
N PRO A 105 1.53 7.30 11.84
CA PRO A 105 1.93 7.26 13.26
C PRO A 105 3.33 6.66 13.49
N TYR A 106 3.83 5.86 12.55
CA TYR A 106 5.16 5.24 12.60
C TYR A 106 6.22 5.96 11.76
N ASP A 107 5.90 7.13 11.19
CA ASP A 107 6.86 7.92 10.43
C ASP A 107 7.54 8.92 11.38
N ASP A 108 8.71 8.55 11.90
CA ASP A 108 9.50 9.48 12.71
C ASP A 108 10.03 10.66 11.87
N LYS A 109 10.62 11.66 12.54
CA LYS A 109 11.14 12.85 11.86
C LYS A 109 12.28 12.56 10.88
N SER A 110 13.06 11.51 11.10
CA SER A 110 14.12 11.11 10.17
C SER A 110 13.53 10.54 8.89
N ARG A 111 12.55 9.64 9.03
CA ARG A 111 11.82 9.04 7.91
C ARG A 111 11.05 10.08 7.11
N GLN A 112 10.35 11.00 7.79
CA GLN A 112 9.66 12.12 7.13
C GLN A 112 10.62 12.95 6.27
N ARG A 113 11.80 13.32 6.81
CA ARG A 113 12.81 14.07 6.05
C ARG A 113 13.33 13.29 4.85
N MET A 114 13.60 11.99 5.01
CA MET A 114 14.09 11.14 3.92
C MET A 114 13.07 11.04 2.78
N ILE A 115 11.79 10.86 3.11
CA ILE A 115 10.71 10.83 2.11
C ILE A 115 10.61 12.17 1.39
N LEU A 116 10.56 13.29 2.12
CA LEU A 116 10.47 14.63 1.52
C LEU A 116 11.69 14.95 0.64
N GLN A 117 12.89 14.56 1.06
CA GLN A 117 14.09 14.72 0.24
C GLN A 117 14.00 13.90 -1.06
N THR A 118 13.55 12.65 -0.95
CA THR A 118 13.36 11.78 -2.13
C THR A 118 12.37 12.39 -3.12
N LEU A 119 11.26 12.96 -2.62
CA LEU A 119 10.28 13.65 -3.47
C LEU A 119 10.85 14.94 -4.07
N ASN A 120 11.65 15.71 -3.32
CA ASN A 120 12.35 16.88 -3.85
C ASN A 120 13.27 16.49 -5.01
N ASP A 121 14.02 15.40 -4.86
CA ASP A 121 15.00 14.95 -5.86
C ASP A 121 14.31 14.34 -7.09
N SER A 122 13.16 13.68 -6.90
CA SER A 122 12.42 13.00 -7.97
C SER A 122 11.53 13.95 -8.78
N VAL A 123 10.65 14.71 -8.12
CA VAL A 123 9.63 15.53 -8.79
C VAL A 123 9.83 17.03 -8.59
N GLY A 124 10.67 17.44 -7.64
CA GLY A 124 10.92 18.85 -7.33
C GLY A 124 9.95 19.45 -6.29
N VAL A 125 10.44 20.47 -5.58
CA VAL A 125 9.65 21.23 -4.60
C VAL A 125 8.43 21.87 -5.29
N GLY A 126 7.24 21.70 -4.71
CA GLY A 126 5.97 22.22 -5.24
C GLY A 126 5.21 21.26 -6.18
N ASN A 127 5.83 20.14 -6.56
CA ASN A 127 5.22 19.10 -7.39
C ASN A 127 4.69 17.90 -6.59
N TYR A 128 4.75 17.94 -5.26
CA TYR A 128 4.11 17.00 -4.35
C TYR A 128 3.43 17.76 -3.20
N GLN A 129 2.53 17.08 -2.48
CA GLN A 129 1.86 17.61 -1.30
C GLN A 129 2.33 16.88 -0.03
N LEU A 130 2.51 17.63 1.05
CA LEU A 130 2.65 17.09 2.41
C LEU A 130 1.37 17.43 3.16
N LEU A 131 0.58 16.43 3.52
CA LEU A 131 -0.58 16.61 4.37
C LEU A 131 -0.15 16.51 5.83
N THR A 132 -0.60 17.44 6.65
CA THR A 132 -0.53 17.29 8.10
C THR A 132 -1.83 16.63 8.56
N PRO A 133 -1.79 15.55 9.36
CA PRO A 133 -3.00 15.01 9.95
C PRO A 133 -3.75 16.13 10.69
N ASP A 134 -5.01 16.36 10.34
CA ASP A 134 -5.86 17.22 11.16
C ASP A 134 -5.98 16.56 12.54
N ARG A 135 -5.73 17.33 13.61
CA ARG A 135 -5.81 16.84 14.99
C ARG A 135 -7.22 16.44 15.41
N SER A 136 -8.22 16.65 14.55
CA SER A 136 -9.63 16.28 14.76
C SER A 136 -9.96 14.80 14.45
N LEU A 137 -9.04 14.05 13.83
CA LEU A 137 -9.27 12.67 13.36
C LEU A 137 -8.39 11.60 14.06
N ILE A 138 -7.78 11.95 15.20
CA ILE A 138 -7.02 11.04 16.08
C ILE A 138 -7.58 11.10 17.50
#